data_AF-A0A0B4CF97-F1
#
_entry.id   AF-A0A0B4CF97-F1
#
_cell.length_a   1.000
_cell.length_b   1.000
_cell.length_c   1.000
_cell.angle_alpha   90.00
_cell.angle_beta   90.00
_cell.angle_gamma   90.00
#
_symmetry.space_group_name_H-M   'P 1'
#
loop_
_entity.id
_entity.type
_entity.pdbx_description
1 polymer ?
#
loop_
_entity_poly.entity_id
_entity_poly.type
_entity_poly.pdbx_seq_one_letter_code
_entity_poly.pdbx_strand_id
1 'polypeptide(L)' 'MDVQSWRMTDYSDTDVFRVVDALGRQRGATLGDVIQDLGSRAEGLAKLKAMMVGRIVRLDLTEQIGDATPVSLVSGEAS' A
#
# COMPACT_ATOMS: atom_id res chain seq x y z
N MET A 1 5.04 28.49 8.33
CA MET A 1 5.22 28.08 6.93
C MET A 1 4.50 26.75 6.81
N ASP A 2 3.21 26.83 6.50
CA ASP A 2 2.31 25.67 6.43
C ASP A 2 2.73 24.77 5.27
N VAL A 3 3.16 23.55 5.58
CA VAL A 3 3.48 22.57 4.56
C VAL A 3 2.15 22.05 4.00
N GLN A 4 1.78 22.55 2.83
CA GLN A 4 0.69 22.02 2.03
C GLN A 4 1.03 20.58 1.62
N SER A 5 0.76 19.62 2.51
CA SER A 5 1.00 18.20 2.28
C SER A 5 -0.30 17.41 2.13
N TRP A 6 -1.34 18.05 1.56
CA TRP A 6 -2.70 17.51 1.44
C TRP A 6 -3.11 17.24 -0.01
N ARG A 7 -2.16 16.77 -0.82
CA ARG A 7 -2.48 15.91 -1.96
C ARG A 7 -2.08 14.48 -1.61
N MET A 8 -2.52 14.04 -0.44
CA MET A 8 -2.60 12.62 -0.13
C MET A 8 -3.58 12.06 -1.16
N THR A 9 -3.15 11.12 -2.00
CA THR A 9 -4.13 10.35 -2.78
C THR A 9 -5.11 9.80 -1.76
N ASP A 10 -6.37 10.23 -1.84
CA ASP A 10 -7.37 9.90 -0.84
C ASP A 10 -7.60 8.38 -0.90
N TYR A 11 -7.19 7.69 0.16
CA TYR A 11 -7.53 6.29 0.36
C TYR A 11 -8.38 6.23 1.62
N SER A 12 -9.45 5.44 1.56
CA SER A 12 -10.40 5.29 2.66
C SER A 12 -9.95 4.21 3.63
N ASP A 13 -10.55 4.18 4.83
CA ASP A 13 -10.39 3.06 5.77
C ASP A 13 -10.83 1.72 5.14
N THR A 14 -11.76 1.76 4.19
CA THR A 14 -12.16 0.57 3.42
C THR A 14 -11.03 0.08 2.52
N ASP A 15 -10.30 0.99 1.88
CA ASP A 15 -9.12 0.62 1.07
C ASP A 15 -8.03 0.02 1.98
N VAL A 16 -7.78 0.60 3.16
CA VAL A 16 -6.83 0.05 4.15
C VAL A 16 -7.24 -1.35 4.58
N PHE A 17 -8.50 -1.55 4.92
CA PHE A 17 -9.01 -2.85 5.33
C PHE A 17 -8.81 -3.92 4.24
N ARG A 18 -9.08 -3.58 2.97
CA ARG A 18 -8.85 -4.50 1.84
C ARG A 18 -7.38 -4.91 1.73
N VAL A 19 -6.46 -3.96 1.86
CA VAL A 19 -5.02 -4.24 1.78
C VAL A 19 -4.55 -5.11 2.96
N VAL A 20 -4.99 -4.80 4.18
CA VAL A 20 -4.67 -5.59 5.38
C VAL A 20 -5.22 -7.01 5.26
N ASP A 21 -6.46 -7.17 4.80
CA ASP A 21 -7.10 -8.46 4.59
C ASP A 21 -6.40 -9.29 3.48
N ALA A 22 -6.04 -8.66 2.36
CA ALA A 22 -5.27 -9.30 1.29
C ALA A 22 -3.91 -9.79 1.78
N LEU A 23 -3.19 -8.96 2.55
CA LEU A 23 -1.89 -9.30 3.14
C LEU A 23 -1.99 -10.35 4.26
N GLY A 24 -3.12 -10.44 4.95
CA GLY A 24 -3.37 -11.43 6.01
C GLY A 24 -3.81 -12.80 5.50
N ARG A 25 -4.51 -12.86 4.37
CA ARG A 25 -5.03 -14.12 3.78
C ARG A 25 -4.00 -14.90 2.98
N GLN A 26 -3.04 -14.21 2.35
CA GLN A 26 -2.02 -14.82 1.49
C GLN A 26 -0.69 -14.87 2.24
N ARG A 27 0.10 -15.95 2.07
CA ARG A 27 1.49 -16.02 2.57
C ARG A 27 2.41 -15.10 1.73
N GLY A 28 2.14 -13.81 1.76
CA GLY A 28 2.75 -12.77 0.93
C GLY A 28 1.85 -12.37 -0.22
N ALA A 29 1.37 -11.12 -0.22
CA ALA A 29 0.70 -10.53 -1.36
C ALA A 29 1.71 -9.71 -2.17
N THR A 30 1.51 -9.66 -3.49
CA THR A 30 2.35 -8.89 -4.39
C THR A 30 1.73 -7.54 -4.72
N LEU A 31 2.54 -6.64 -5.27
CA LEU A 31 2.11 -5.33 -5.74
C LEU A 31 0.93 -5.44 -6.72
N GLY A 32 0.98 -6.42 -7.64
CA GLY A 32 -0.07 -6.67 -8.62
C GLY A 32 -1.39 -7.06 -7.97
N ASP A 33 -1.35 -7.98 -7.02
CA ASP A 33 -2.55 -8.46 -6.29
C ASP A 33 -3.23 -7.30 -5.55
N VAL A 34 -2.44 -6.51 -4.82
CA VAL A 34 -2.96 -5.41 -4.01
C VAL A 34 -3.53 -4.28 -4.89
N ILE A 35 -2.89 -3.97 -6.02
CA ILE A 35 -3.41 -2.96 -6.96
C ILE A 35 -4.76 -3.41 -7.55
N GLN A 36 -4.91 -4.69 -7.88
CA GLN A 36 -6.13 -5.23 -8.47
C GLN A 36 -7.34 -5.09 -7.52
N ASP A 37 -7.12 -5.21 -6.21
CA ASP A 37 -8.17 -5.06 -5.19
C ASP A 37 -8.57 -3.59 -4.91
N LEU A 38 -7.71 -2.65 -5.29
CA LEU A 38 -7.87 -1.21 -5.02
C LEU A 38 -8.54 -0.42 -6.16
N GLY A 39 -8.79 -1.05 -7.31
CA GLY A 39 -9.50 -0.48 -8.45
C GLY A 39 -8.70 -0.55 -9.75
N SER A 40 -8.71 0.54 -10.52
CA SER A 40 -7.89 0.61 -11.74
C SER A 40 -6.40 0.60 -11.40
N ARG A 41 -5.54 0.14 -12.32
CA ARG A 41 -4.09 0.06 -12.07
C ARG A 41 -3.48 1.39 -11.63
N ALA A 42 -3.85 2.49 -12.27
CA ALA A 42 -3.35 3.82 -11.95
C ALA A 42 -3.84 4.31 -10.58
N GLU A 43 -5.11 4.03 -10.25
CA GLU A 43 -5.71 4.37 -8.96
C GLU A 43 -5.12 3.55 -7.81
N GLY A 44 -5.01 2.22 -7.99
CA GLY A 44 -4.41 1.33 -7.01
C GLY A 44 -2.96 1.68 -6.73
N LEU A 45 -2.16 2.01 -7.76
CA LEU A 45 -0.80 2.53 -7.57
C LEU A 45 -0.77 3.83 -6.78
N ALA A 46 -1.68 4.76 -7.07
CA ALA A 46 -1.74 6.04 -6.38
C ALA A 46 -2.13 5.89 -4.90
N LYS A 47 -3.11 5.02 -4.61
CA LYS A 47 -3.54 4.68 -3.25
C LYS A 47 -2.45 3.97 -2.47
N LEU A 48 -1.82 2.95 -3.07
CA LEU A 48 -0.74 2.20 -2.42
C LEU A 48 0.46 3.11 -2.11
N LYS A 49 0.83 4.00 -3.04
CA LYS A 49 1.88 5.00 -2.80
C LYS A 49 1.54 5.91 -1.62
N ALA A 50 0.28 6.34 -1.51
CA ALA A 50 -0.16 7.15 -0.37
C ALA A 50 -0.14 6.34 0.94
N MET A 51 -0.50 5.05 0.93
CA MET A 51 -0.39 4.14 2.08
C MET A 51 1.07 3.88 2.49
N MET A 52 2.01 3.83 1.55
CA MET A 52 3.45 3.76 1.86
C MET A 52 3.92 5.03 2.57
N VAL A 53 3.52 6.20 2.09
CA VAL A 53 3.82 7.49 2.73
C VAL A 53 3.20 7.55 4.14
N GLY A 54 1.97 7.04 4.28
CA GLY A 54 1.27 6.90 5.56
C GLY A 54 1.80 5.78 6.47
N ARG A 55 2.86 5.07 6.06
CA ARG A 55 3.48 3.95 6.79
C ARG A 55 2.50 2.82 7.17
N ILE A 56 1.54 2.53 6.30
CA ILE A 56 0.62 1.39 6.45
C ILE A 56 1.25 0.14 5.82
N VAL A 57 1.84 0.31 4.63
CA VAL A 57 2.50 -0.77 3.88
C VAL A 57 3.94 -0.39 3.53
N ARG A 58 4.75 -1.41 3.26
CA ARG A 58 6.09 -1.29 2.69
C ARG A 58 6.24 -2.21 1.49
N LEU A 59 7.05 -1.78 0.54
CA LEU A 59 7.54 -2.59 -0.58
C LEU A 59 9.00 -2.93 -0.32
N ASP A 60 9.42 -4.11 -0.73
CA ASP A 60 10.85 -4.38 -0.88
C ASP A 60 11.35 -3.65 -2.13
N LEU A 61 12.24 -2.67 -1.93
CA LEU A 61 12.82 -1.84 -2.99
C LEU A 61 14.23 -2.28 -3.39
N THR A 62 14.70 -3.42 -2.86
CA THR A 62 16.04 -3.96 -3.20
C THR A 62 16.10 -4.47 -4.63
N GLU A 63 14.96 -4.82 -5.22
CA GLU A 63 14.82 -5.27 -6.60
C GLU A 63 14.03 -4.26 -7.46
N GLN A 64 14.03 -4.48 -8.78
CA GLN A 64 13.22 -3.67 -9.69
C GLN A 64 11.73 -3.80 -9.34
N ILE A 65 11.07 -2.64 -9.15
CA ILE A 65 9.66 -2.60 -8.79
C ILE A 65 8.82 -3.11 -9.97
N GLY A 66 8.01 -4.13 -9.72
CA GLY A 66 7.09 -4.74 -10.68
C GLY A 66 5.93 -5.45 -9.99
N ASP A 67 5.05 -6.07 -10.75
CA ASP A 67 3.82 -6.67 -10.18
C ASP A 67 4.12 -7.77 -9.16
N ALA A 68 5.23 -8.48 -9.31
CA ALA A 68 5.67 -9.50 -8.36
C ALA A 68 6.34 -8.95 -7.09
N THR A 69 6.54 -7.62 -6.98
CA THR A 69 7.20 -7.03 -5.82
C THR A 69 6.41 -7.35 -4.54
N PRO A 70 7.05 -7.95 -3.52
CA PRO A 70 6.38 -8.25 -2.27
C PRO A 70 5.90 -6.98 -1.56
N VAL A 71 4.65 -7.01 -1.10
CA VAL A 71 4.06 -6.00 -0.23
C VAL A 71 3.99 -6.57 1.18
N SER A 72 4.26 -5.76 2.19
CA SER A 72 4.08 -6.16 3.58
C SER A 72 3.47 -5.03 4.38
N LEU A 73 2.75 -5.35 5.46
CA LEU A 73 2.34 -4.34 6.44
C LEU A 73 3.58 -3.77 7.11
N VAL A 74 3.56 -2.49 7.42
CA VAL A 74 4.51 -1.93 8.37
C VAL A 74 4.09 -2.46 9.73
N SER A 75 4.85 -3.40 10.28
CA SER A 75 4.67 -3.80 11.68
C SER A 75 4.90 -2.56 12.54
N GLY A 76 3.83 -2.08 13.19
CA GLY A 76 4.00 -1.20 14.33
C GLY A 76 4.77 -1.97 15.38
N GLU A 77 5.96 -1.51 15.76
CA GLU A 77 6.50 -1.92 17.04
C GLU A 77 5.47 -1.50 18.09
N ALA A 78 4.82 -2.48 18.70
CA ALA A 78 4.27 -2.30 20.03
C ALA A 78 5.49 -2.03 20.93
N SER A 79 5.76 -0.76 21.20
CA SER A 79 6.66 -0.30 22.25
C SER A 79 5.86 0.55 23.22
#